data_AF-S4NZ75-F1
#
_entry.id   AF-S4NZ75-F1
#
_cell.length_a   1.000
_cell.length_b   1.000
_cell.length_c   1.000
_cell.angle_alpha   90.00
_cell.angle_beta   90.00
_cell.angle_gamma   90.00
#
_symmetry.space_group_name_H-M   'P 1'
#
loop_
_entity.id
_entity.type
_entity.pdbx_description
1 polymer ?
#
loop_
_entity_poly.entity_id
_entity_poly.type
_entity_poly.pdbx_seq_one_letter_code
_entity_poly.pdbx_strand_id
1 'polypeptide(L)'
;MNVSTERIWCYLCEKEVHFRAALAYANIGPDTSVVEDMSVSTRLGSVGISVNSDEDLDPDDMDYDDEQRPRGLVGLQNMGNTCYMNAALQALSNTQPLTSYFLECAAAVAVLAGDKKPGLSRAYQKLIKEMWSRRSRG
;
A
#
# COMPACT_ATOMS: atom_id res chain seq x y z
N MET A 1 10.31 -16.66 -0.94
CA MET A 1 9.73 -17.38 0.21
C MET A 1 9.61 -18.84 -0.19
N ASN A 2 10.31 -19.74 0.49
CA ASN A 2 10.25 -21.15 0.17
C ASN A 2 9.22 -21.83 1.08
N VAL A 3 8.01 -21.99 0.57
CA VAL A 3 6.85 -22.48 1.33
C VAL A 3 7.05 -23.93 1.79
N SER A 4 7.88 -24.73 1.10
CA SER A 4 8.15 -26.12 1.49
C SER A 4 9.14 -26.27 2.63
N THR A 5 9.97 -25.25 2.90
CA THR A 5 10.99 -25.29 3.96
C THR A 5 10.62 -24.43 5.17
N GLU A 6 9.49 -23.73 5.13
CA GLU A 6 9.06 -22.82 6.21
C GLU A 6 10.11 -21.75 6.56
N ARG A 7 10.93 -21.36 5.59
CA ARG A 7 12.03 -20.40 5.76
C ARG A 7 11.77 -19.08 5.05
N ILE A 8 12.15 -18.01 5.72
CA ILE A 8 12.19 -16.66 5.19
C ILE A 8 13.61 -16.11 5.32
N TRP A 9 14.00 -15.23 4.41
CA TRP A 9 15.28 -14.54 4.51
C TRP A 9 15.10 -13.30 5.41
N CYS A 10 15.87 -13.21 6.50
CA CYS A 10 15.94 -12.00 7.30
C CYS A 10 17.01 -11.08 6.71
N TYR A 11 16.61 -9.91 6.21
CA TYR A 11 17.53 -8.93 5.65
C TYR A 11 18.30 -8.13 6.71
N LEU A 12 17.85 -8.14 7.97
CA LEU A 12 18.60 -7.54 9.08
C LEU A 12 19.74 -8.45 9.56
N CYS A 13 19.51 -9.76 9.55
CA CYS A 13 20.46 -10.75 10.05
C CYS A 13 21.24 -11.48 8.94
N GLU A 14 20.97 -11.15 7.68
CA GLU A 14 21.52 -11.79 6.46
C GLU A 14 21.50 -13.32 6.50
N LYS A 15 20.41 -13.90 7.00
CA LYS A 15 20.28 -15.35 7.20
C LYS A 15 18.86 -15.85 6.96
N GLU A 16 18.74 -17.09 6.51
CA GLU A 16 17.48 -17.81 6.55
C GLU A 16 17.05 -18.09 7.99
N VAL A 17 15.83 -17.66 8.32
CA VAL A 17 15.18 -17.92 9.60
C VAL A 17 13.89 -18.70 9.38
N HIS A 18 13.56 -19.56 10.33
CA HIS A 18 12.29 -20.29 10.29
C HIS A 18 11.14 -19.34 10.63
N PHE A 19 10.06 -19.37 9.84
CA PHE A 19 8.96 -18.43 9.97
C PHE A 19 8.29 -18.51 11.36
N ARG A 20 8.11 -19.72 11.91
CA ARG A 20 7.52 -19.92 13.25
C ARG A 20 8.39 -19.35 14.36
N ALA A 21 9.71 -19.50 14.25
CA ALA A 21 10.64 -18.92 15.20
C ALA A 21 10.63 -17.39 15.09
N ALA A 22 10.66 -16.85 13.86
CA ALA A 22 10.63 -15.41 13.63
C ALA A 22 9.34 -14.74 14.16
N LEU A 23 8.17 -15.37 13.97
CA LEU A 23 6.90 -14.91 14.55
C LEU A 23 6.90 -14.98 16.08
N ALA A 24 7.46 -16.04 16.66
CA ALA A 24 7.59 -16.14 18.12
C ALA A 24 8.49 -15.03 18.69
N TYR A 25 9.59 -14.69 18.01
CA TYR A 25 10.46 -13.57 18.40
C TYR A 25 9.77 -12.21 18.25
N ALA A 26 8.95 -12.00 17.21
CA ALA A 26 8.17 -10.78 17.06
C ALA A 26 7.19 -10.56 18.22
N ASN A 27 6.65 -11.64 18.79
CA ASN A 27 5.75 -11.58 19.96
C ASN A 27 6.47 -11.36 21.31
N ILE A 28 7.82 -11.41 21.34
CA ILE A 28 8.63 -11.26 22.57
C ILE A 28 9.36 -9.90 22.60
N GLY A 29 9.32 -9.13 21.50
CA GLY A 29 9.88 -7.77 21.46
C GLY A 29 9.01 -6.76 22.22
N PRO A 30 9.60 -5.73 22.83
CA PRO A 30 8.83 -4.64 23.38
C PRO A 30 8.28 -3.79 22.22
N ASP A 31 6.95 -3.71 22.15
CA ASP A 31 6.15 -2.70 21.47
C ASP A 31 6.43 -2.46 19.97
N THR A 32 5.74 -3.22 19.11
CA THR A 32 5.33 -2.74 17.79
C THR A 32 3.86 -3.07 17.58
N SER A 33 3.01 -2.05 17.81
CA SER A 33 1.64 -1.87 17.35
C SER A 33 0.94 -3.11 16.79
N VAL A 34 0.24 -3.81 17.68
CA VAL A 34 -0.81 -4.74 17.30
C VAL A 34 -1.91 -3.92 16.60
N VAL A 35 -2.03 -4.06 15.29
CA VAL A 35 -3.27 -3.66 14.60
C VAL A 35 -4.22 -4.83 14.73
N GLU A 36 -5.23 -4.64 15.56
CA GLU A 36 -6.29 -5.61 15.82
C GLU A 36 -7.04 -5.97 14.53
N ASP A 37 -7.43 -7.25 14.50
CA ASP A 37 -8.29 -7.90 13.51
C ASP A 37 -9.59 -7.11 13.29
N MET A 38 -9.63 -6.30 12.24
CA MET A 38 -10.86 -5.65 11.80
C MET A 38 -11.59 -6.61 10.86
N SER A 39 -12.56 -7.33 11.42
CA SER A 39 -13.55 -8.09 10.68
C SER A 39 -13.98 -7.37 9.40
N VAL A 40 -13.73 -8.00 8.25
CA VAL A 40 -14.13 -7.49 6.94
C VAL A 40 -15.65 -7.56 6.86
N SER A 41 -16.31 -6.51 7.34
CA SER A 41 -17.71 -6.27 7.03
C SER A 41 -17.75 -5.66 5.64
N THR A 42 -17.90 -6.54 4.64
CA THR A 42 -18.20 -6.19 3.26
C THR A 42 -19.47 -5.35 3.21
N ARG A 43 -19.34 -4.02 3.31
CA ARG A 43 -20.44 -3.11 2.98
C ARG A 43 -20.34 -2.80 1.49
N LEU A 44 -20.95 -3.68 0.72
CA LEU A 44 -21.44 -3.36 -0.61
C LEU A 44 -22.43 -2.20 -0.45
N GLY A 45 -21.92 -0.97 -0.63
CA GLY A 45 -22.71 0.26 -0.53
C GLY A 45 -23.68 0.35 -1.69
N SER A 46 -24.92 -0.03 -1.42
CA SER A 46 -26.09 0.10 -2.26
C SER A 46 -26.21 1.51 -2.86
N VAL A 47 -26.50 1.58 -4.16
CA VAL A 47 -26.90 2.81 -4.84
C VAL A 47 -28.26 3.24 -4.26
N GLY A 48 -28.22 4.12 -3.26
CA GLY A 48 -29.40 4.76 -2.70
C GLY A 48 -29.66 6.08 -3.40
N ILE A 49 -30.53 6.07 -4.42
CA ILE A 49 -31.20 7.29 -4.89
C ILE A 49 -32.10 7.76 -3.76
N SER A 50 -31.73 8.86 -3.11
CA SER A 50 -32.62 9.61 -2.22
C SER A 50 -32.76 11.02 -2.79
N VAL A 51 -33.94 11.28 -3.35
CA VAL A 51 -34.36 12.59 -3.86
C VAL A 51 -34.99 13.33 -2.68
N ASN A 52 -34.43 14.49 -2.31
CA ASN A 52 -35.07 15.57 -1.54
C ASN A 52 -34.30 16.86 -1.95
N SER A 53 -34.82 17.67 -2.87
CA SER A 53 -35.63 18.88 -2.61
C SER A 53 -34.81 20.05 -2.05
N ASP A 54 -34.32 20.87 -2.97
CA ASP A 54 -34.16 22.34 -2.98
C ASP A 54 -33.76 23.06 -1.69
N GLU A 55 -32.47 23.42 -1.55
CA GLU A 55 -32.03 24.72 -1.01
C GLU A 55 -30.71 25.16 -1.71
N ASP A 56 -30.75 26.34 -2.35
CA ASP A 56 -29.65 26.98 -3.06
C ASP A 56 -28.56 27.48 -2.09
N LEU A 57 -27.50 26.70 -1.92
CA LEU A 57 -26.23 27.17 -1.35
C LEU A 57 -25.16 27.09 -2.45
N ASP A 58 -24.64 28.24 -2.85
CA ASP A 58 -23.57 28.38 -3.84
C ASP A 58 -22.23 27.85 -3.24
N PRO A 59 -21.71 26.67 -3.64
CA PRO A 59 -20.64 25.96 -2.93
C PRO A 59 -19.21 26.30 -3.40
N ASP A 60 -19.04 27.26 -4.30
CA ASP A 60 -17.82 27.45 -5.11
C ASP A 60 -16.56 27.94 -4.37
N ASP A 61 -16.49 27.99 -3.03
CA ASP A 61 -15.28 28.50 -2.34
C ASP A 61 -14.94 27.90 -0.96
N MET A 62 -15.37 26.66 -0.66
CA MET A 62 -14.94 25.95 0.56
C MET A 62 -13.88 24.87 0.25
N ASP A 63 -12.61 25.27 0.28
CA ASP A 63 -11.42 24.40 0.28
C ASP A 63 -11.29 23.62 1.62
N TYR A 64 -12.24 22.72 1.88
CA TYR A 64 -12.25 21.83 3.04
C TYR A 64 -12.33 20.37 2.60
N ASP A 65 -11.34 19.83 1.85
CA ASP A 65 -11.31 18.37 1.65
C ASP A 65 -9.98 17.71 1.18
N ASP A 66 -8.80 18.29 1.43
CA ASP A 66 -7.53 17.58 1.09
C ASP A 66 -7.07 16.64 2.23
N GLU A 67 -7.63 16.77 3.44
CA GLU A 67 -7.28 15.94 4.60
C GLU A 67 -8.12 14.68 4.75
N GLN A 68 -9.38 14.69 4.28
CA GLN A 68 -10.32 13.58 4.47
C GLN A 68 -10.31 12.57 3.31
N ARG A 69 -9.69 12.90 2.17
CA ARG A 69 -9.59 11.97 1.06
C ARG A 69 -8.59 10.84 1.35
N PRO A 70 -9.00 9.57 1.18
CA PRO A 70 -8.11 8.43 1.37
C PRO A 70 -6.97 8.47 0.33
N ARG A 71 -5.72 8.38 0.84
CA ARG A 71 -4.51 8.32 0.00
C ARG A 71 -4.44 7.01 -0.77
N GLY A 72 -3.72 7.01 -1.89
CA GLY A 72 -3.54 5.81 -2.72
C GLY A 72 -4.70 5.52 -3.68
N LEU A 73 -5.83 6.22 -3.56
CA LEU A 73 -6.94 6.13 -4.50
C LEU A 73 -6.71 7.03 -5.73
N VAL A 74 -5.75 6.64 -6.57
CA VAL A 74 -5.39 7.37 -7.78
C VAL A 74 -5.43 6.47 -9.02
N GLY A 75 -5.76 7.06 -10.17
CA GLY A 75 -5.73 6.36 -11.46
C GLY A 75 -4.31 6.22 -12.02
N LEU A 76 -4.10 5.18 -12.83
CA LEU A 76 -2.89 5.05 -13.67
C LEU A 76 -3.29 5.18 -15.14
N GLN A 77 -2.64 6.09 -15.86
CA GLN A 77 -2.90 6.30 -17.28
C GLN A 77 -2.59 5.02 -18.08
N ASN A 78 -3.52 4.63 -18.96
CA ASN A 78 -3.29 3.53 -19.88
C ASN A 78 -2.56 4.07 -21.12
N MET A 79 -1.40 3.51 -21.46
CA MET A 79 -0.58 3.92 -22.61
C MET A 79 -0.76 2.99 -23.82
N GLY A 80 -1.85 2.22 -23.85
CA GLY A 80 -2.14 1.22 -24.88
C GLY A 80 -1.65 -0.16 -24.46
N ASN A 81 -2.58 -1.11 -24.31
CA ASN A 81 -2.32 -2.47 -23.82
C ASN A 81 -1.60 -2.55 -22.46
N THR A 82 -1.48 -1.47 -21.67
CA THR A 82 -0.83 -1.52 -20.35
C THR A 82 -1.82 -1.73 -19.19
N CYS A 83 -3.12 -1.86 -19.47
CA CYS A 83 -4.14 -2.04 -18.44
C CYS A 83 -3.91 -3.27 -17.55
N TYR A 84 -3.34 -4.35 -18.09
CA TYR A 84 -2.98 -5.54 -17.31
C TYR A 84 -1.95 -5.20 -16.22
N MET A 85 -0.97 -4.35 -16.57
CA MET A 85 0.06 -3.89 -15.66
C MET A 85 -0.53 -2.92 -14.63
N ASN A 86 -1.36 -1.98 -15.07
CA ASN A 86 -2.03 -1.03 -14.18
C ASN A 86 -2.89 -1.77 -13.14
N ALA A 87 -3.65 -2.80 -13.55
CA ALA A 87 -4.44 -3.61 -12.63
C ALA A 87 -3.57 -4.33 -11.58
N ALA A 88 -2.45 -4.92 -12.00
CA ALA A 88 -1.50 -5.56 -11.08
C ALA A 88 -0.87 -4.55 -10.10
N LEU A 89 -0.46 -3.37 -10.59
CA LEU A 89 0.12 -2.31 -9.77
C LEU A 89 -0.87 -1.79 -8.72
N GLN A 90 -2.15 -1.63 -9.09
CA GLN A 90 -3.22 -1.23 -8.17
C GLN A 90 -3.46 -2.29 -7.09
N ALA A 91 -3.49 -3.58 -7.44
CA ALA A 91 -3.64 -4.66 -6.47
C ALA A 91 -2.48 -4.69 -5.46
N LEU A 92 -1.25 -4.54 -5.94
CA LEU A 92 -0.05 -4.51 -5.09
C LEU A 92 -0.04 -3.26 -4.20
N SER A 93 -0.38 -2.09 -4.74
CA SER A 93 -0.50 -0.81 -4.00
C SER A 93 -1.50 -0.88 -2.83
N ASN A 94 -2.56 -1.68 -2.96
CA ASN A 94 -3.57 -1.84 -1.92
C ASN A 94 -3.24 -2.98 -0.93
N THR A 95 -2.10 -3.64 -1.08
CA THR A 95 -1.63 -4.65 -0.13
C THR A 95 -0.86 -3.98 1.00
N GLN A 96 -1.52 -3.67 2.12
CA GLN A 96 -0.97 -2.80 3.16
C GLN A 96 0.46 -3.14 3.64
N PRO A 97 0.78 -4.40 3.99
CA PRO A 97 2.15 -4.72 4.44
C PRO A 97 3.23 -4.41 3.39
N LEU A 98 2.90 -4.58 2.11
CA LEU A 98 3.82 -4.28 1.01
C LEU A 98 3.98 -2.77 0.83
N THR A 99 2.88 -2.03 0.88
CA THR A 99 2.86 -0.57 0.73
C THR A 99 3.64 0.11 1.84
N SER A 100 3.39 -0.25 3.11
CA SER A 100 4.15 0.27 4.26
C SER A 100 5.64 0.02 4.12
N TYR A 101 6.04 -1.18 3.69
CA TYR A 101 7.46 -1.49 3.44
C TYR A 101 8.10 -0.52 2.44
N PHE A 102 7.45 -0.23 1.32
CA PHE A 102 8.01 0.67 0.31
C PHE A 102 7.97 2.16 0.72
N LEU A 103 7.02 2.55 1.58
CA LEU A 103 6.92 3.92 2.11
C LEU A 103 7.97 4.20 3.20
N GLU A 104 8.19 3.25 4.11
CA GLU A 104 8.95 3.45 5.35
C GLU A 104 10.41 2.94 5.23
N CYS A 105 10.66 1.85 4.52
CA CYS A 105 11.95 1.13 4.55
C CYS A 105 12.85 1.44 3.35
N ALA A 106 13.09 2.73 3.05
CA ALA A 106 13.84 3.12 1.86
C ALA A 106 15.31 2.63 1.81
N ALA A 107 15.97 2.52 2.96
CA ALA A 107 17.32 1.98 3.05
C ALA A 107 17.37 0.49 2.65
N ALA A 108 16.38 -0.31 3.08
CA ALA A 108 16.30 -1.72 2.72
C ALA A 108 16.10 -1.91 1.21
N VAL A 109 15.23 -1.10 0.59
CA VAL A 109 15.04 -1.10 -0.88
C VAL A 109 16.34 -0.74 -1.62
N ALA A 110 17.12 0.20 -1.07
CA ALA A 110 18.38 0.63 -1.67
C ALA A 110 19.46 -0.47 -1.64
N VAL A 111 19.54 -1.22 -0.54
CA VAL A 111 20.47 -2.37 -0.37
C VAL A 111 20.11 -3.50 -1.34
N LEU A 112 18.83 -3.87 -1.43
CA LEU A 112 18.36 -4.93 -2.32
C LEU A 112 18.54 -4.62 -3.81
N ALA A 113 18.57 -3.33 -4.16
CA ALA A 113 18.80 -2.88 -5.53
C ALA A 113 20.29 -2.94 -5.95
N GLY A 114 21.22 -3.22 -5.03
CA GLY A 114 22.65 -3.34 -5.31
C GLY A 114 23.03 -4.63 -6.05
N ASP A 115 22.23 -5.70 -5.90
CA ASP A 115 22.52 -7.00 -6.49
C ASP A 115 21.85 -7.18 -7.86
N LYS A 116 22.64 -6.95 -8.91
CA LYS A 116 22.52 -7.45 -10.31
C LYS A 116 21.26 -7.13 -11.12
N LYS A 117 20.20 -6.52 -10.57
CA LYS A 117 19.09 -5.96 -11.35
C LYS A 117 18.75 -4.55 -10.89
N PRO A 118 19.23 -3.50 -11.59
CA PRO A 118 18.80 -2.17 -11.28
C PRO A 118 17.29 -2.06 -11.58
N GLY A 119 16.53 -1.59 -10.59
CA GLY A 119 15.49 -0.63 -10.91
C GLY A 119 14.04 -1.05 -10.67
N LEU A 120 13.67 -2.32 -10.49
CA LEU A 120 12.25 -2.65 -10.33
C LEU A 120 11.73 -2.23 -8.95
N SER A 121 12.41 -2.63 -7.87
CA SER A 121 12.06 -2.22 -6.50
C SER A 121 12.14 -0.71 -6.31
N ARG A 122 13.13 -0.04 -6.93
CA ARG A 122 13.27 1.43 -6.88
C ARG A 122 12.19 2.15 -7.69
N ALA A 123 11.87 1.67 -8.89
CA ALA A 123 10.80 2.24 -9.70
C ALA A 123 9.44 2.05 -9.04
N TYR A 124 9.18 0.86 -8.49
CA TYR A 124 7.97 0.59 -7.72
C TYR A 124 7.90 1.46 -6.46
N GLN A 125 9.01 1.62 -5.73
CA GLN A 125 9.06 2.52 -4.58
C GLN A 125 8.68 3.96 -4.96
N LYS A 126 9.25 4.47 -6.06
CA LYS A 126 8.94 5.81 -6.54
C LYS A 126 7.45 5.94 -6.86
N LEU A 127 6.89 4.97 -7.57
CA LEU A 127 5.47 4.91 -7.91
C LEU A 127 4.59 4.93 -6.65
N ILE A 128 4.88 4.08 -5.65
CA ILE A 128 4.09 4.02 -4.42
C ILE A 128 4.16 5.34 -3.65
N LYS A 129 5.34 5.97 -3.58
CA LYS A 129 5.47 7.30 -2.96
C LYS A 129 4.64 8.37 -3.67
N GLU A 130 4.57 8.32 -5.00
CA GLU A 130 3.75 9.23 -5.79
C GLU A 130 2.25 8.96 -5.58
N MET A 131 1.81 7.70 -5.72
CA MET A 131 0.41 7.30 -5.55
C MET A 131 -0.15 7.64 -4.17
N TRP A 132 0.66 7.50 -3.13
CA TRP A 132 0.28 7.75 -1.73
C TRP A 132 0.70 9.15 -1.23
N SER A 133 1.20 10.02 -2.11
CA SER A 133 1.44 11.42 -1.78
C SER A 133 0.12 12.21 -1.76
N ARG A 134 0.08 13.34 -1.04
CA ARG A 134 -1.06 14.26 -1.09
C ARG A 134 -1.19 15.02 -2.42
N ARG A 135 -0.24 14.85 -3.34
CA ARG A 135 -0.09 15.68 -4.55
C ARG A 135 -0.40 14.95 -5.84
N SER A 136 -0.67 13.65 -5.80
CA SER A 136 -1.12 12.87 -6.95
C SER A 136 -2.56 13.22 -7.32
N ARG A 137 -2.72 14.40 -7.92
CA ARG A 137 -3.96 14.85 -8.56
C ARG A 137 -3.93 14.35 -10.01
N GLY A 138 -4.97 13.61 -10.40
CA GLY A 138 -5.14 13.08 -11.76
C GLY A 138 -5.45 14.16 -12.77
#